data_AF-A0A2T5E1T7-F1
#
_entry.id   AF-A0A2T5E1T7-F1
#
_cell.length_a   1.000
_cell.length_b   1.000
_cell.length_c   1.000
_cell.angle_alpha   90.00
_cell.angle_beta   90.00
_cell.angle_gamma   90.00
#
_symmetry.space_group_name_H-M   'P 1'
#
loop_
_entity.id
_entity.type
_entity.pdbx_description
1 polymer ?
#
loop_
_entity_poly.entity_id
_entity_poly.type
_entity_poly.pdbx_seq_one_letter_code
_entity_poly.pdbx_strand_id
1 'polypeptide(L)' 'MELPNLEEFRMVGVAFPLVDPSELPPKWERVFDEFMRGQSVPHPIYVYAHGWNSFCVRVKQGDIKID' A
#
# COMPACT_ATOMS: atom_id res chain seq x y z
N MET A 1 4.47 -4.31 16.68
CA MET A 1 4.60 -3.25 15.67
C MET A 1 3.20 -2.88 15.24
N GLU A 2 2.85 -1.61 15.34
CA GLU A 2 1.56 -1.12 14.83
C GLU A 2 1.73 -0.77 13.35
N LEU A 3 0.82 -1.27 12.51
CA LEU A 3 0.78 -0.92 11.09
C LEU A 3 0.08 0.43 10.94
N PRO A 4 0.52 1.30 10.00
CA PRO A 4 -0.27 2.44 9.58
C PRO A 4 -1.65 1.98 9.10
N ASN A 5 -2.64 2.84 9.25
CA ASN A 5 -3.96 2.62 8.65
C ASN A 5 -4.10 3.55 7.46
N LEU A 6 -4.42 3.00 6.29
CA LEU A 6 -4.81 3.77 5.12
C LEU A 6 -6.30 3.57 4.90
N GLU A 7 -7.05 4.67 4.74
CA GLU A 7 -8.47 4.59 4.50
C GLU A 7 -8.76 4.09 3.08
N GLU A 8 -9.67 3.11 2.96
CA GLU A 8 -10.11 2.61 1.66
C GLU A 8 -11.17 3.52 1.07
N PHE A 9 -11.00 3.91 -0.19
CA PHE A 9 -11.99 4.69 -0.93
C PHE A 9 -12.26 4.10 -2.33
N ARG A 10 -13.33 4.57 -2.97
CA ARG A 10 -13.71 4.16 -4.33
C ARG A 10 -13.70 5.35 -5.27
N MET A 11 -13.07 5.17 -6.42
CA MET A 11 -13.06 6.16 -7.51
C MET A 11 -13.97 5.71 -8.64
N VAL A 12 -14.66 6.65 -9.28
CA VAL A 12 -15.54 6.36 -10.43
C VAL A 12 -14.72 5.73 -11.56
N GLY A 13 -15.19 4.60 -12.09
CA GLY A 13 -14.50 3.87 -13.16
C GLY A 13 -13.43 2.88 -12.70
N VAL A 14 -13.15 2.79 -11.40
CA VAL A 14 -12.22 1.79 -10.84
C VAL A 14 -13.01 0.66 -10.18
N ALA A 15 -12.70 -0.58 -10.56
CA ALA A 15 -13.46 -1.76 -10.13
C ALA A 15 -13.22 -2.16 -8.66
N PHE A 16 -12.06 -1.79 -8.10
CA PHE A 16 -11.63 -2.23 -6.77
C PHE A 16 -11.32 -1.03 -5.85
N PRO A 17 -11.43 -1.19 -4.52
CA PRO A 17 -11.08 -0.15 -3.58
C PRO A 17 -9.60 0.24 -3.68
N LEU A 18 -9.35 1.51 -3.37
CA LEU A 18 -8.07 2.18 -3.46
C LEU A 18 -7.64 2.68 -2.08
N VAL A 19 -6.34 2.88 -1.92
CA VAL A 19 -5.74 3.60 -0.79
C VAL A 19 -4.77 4.65 -1.31
N ASP A 20 -4.54 5.70 -0.51
CA ASP A 20 -3.54 6.73 -0.79
C ASP A 20 -2.25 6.43 -0.03
N PRO A 21 -1.19 5.97 -0.70
CA PRO A 21 0.08 5.65 -0.04
C PRO A 21 0.84 6.90 0.42
N SER A 22 0.47 8.11 -0.02
CA SER A 22 1.12 9.35 0.42
C SER A 22 0.78 9.73 1.86
N GLU A 23 -0.23 9.10 2.45
CA GLU A 23 -0.55 9.25 3.87
C GLU A 23 0.38 8.42 4.78
N LEU A 24 1.23 7.57 4.19
CA LEU A 24 2.19 6.76 4.95
C LEU A 24 3.30 7.62 5.53
N PRO A 25 3.82 7.28 6.72
CA PRO A 25 5.06 7.88 7.20
C PRO A 25 6.21 7.60 6.21
N PRO A 26 7.18 8.51 6.02
CA PRO A 26 8.18 8.41 4.94
C PRO A 26 8.94 7.09 4.87
N LYS A 27 9.19 6.44 6.01
CA LYS A 27 9.83 5.11 6.06
C LYS A 27 8.96 4.02 5.43
N TRP A 28 7.67 4.03 5.73
CA TRP A 28 6.70 3.08 5.21
C TRP A 28 6.46 3.31 3.73
N GLU A 29 6.33 4.58 3.32
CA GLU A 29 6.16 4.98 1.93
C GLU A 29 7.28 4.43 1.06
N ARG A 30 8.55 4.63 1.45
CA ARG A 30 9.71 4.14 0.70
C ARG A 30 9.71 2.62 0.53
N VAL A 31 9.49 1.87 1.62
CA VAL A 31 9.51 0.41 1.57
C VAL A 31 8.30 -0.13 0.80
N PHE A 32 7.15 0.54 0.91
CA PHE A 32 5.96 0.20 0.14
C PHE A 32 6.15 0.46 -1.36
N ASP A 33 6.76 1.58 -1.75
CA ASP A 33 7.09 1.88 -3.16
C ASP A 33 8.02 0.80 -3.75
N GLU A 34 9.03 0.38 -2.99
CA GLU A 34 9.91 -0.73 -3.40
C GLU A 34 9.14 -2.05 -3.57
N PHE A 35 8.21 -2.36 -2.67
CA PHE A 35 7.34 -3.54 -2.77
C PHE A 35 6.41 -3.50 -3.98
N MET A 36 5.90 -2.32 -4.32
CA MET A 36 4.99 -2.11 -5.45
C MET A 36 5.69 -2.08 -6.80
N ARG A 37 7.03 -1.99 -6.84
CA ARG A 37 7.80 -1.96 -8.08
C ARG A 37 7.53 -3.22 -8.91
N GLY A 38 7.01 -3.03 -10.12
CA GLY A 38 6.66 -4.12 -11.03
C GLY A 38 5.28 -4.73 -10.79
N GLN A 39 4.51 -4.24 -9.83
CA GLN A 39 3.11 -4.60 -9.65
C GLN A 39 2.18 -3.67 -10.46
N SER A 40 0.99 -4.17 -10.78
CA SER A 40 -0.04 -3.38 -11.46
C SER A 40 -0.70 -2.40 -10.50
N VAL A 41 -0.57 -1.10 -10.77
CA VAL A 41 -1.29 -0.04 -10.05
C VAL A 41 -2.43 0.52 -10.90
N PRO A 42 -3.58 0.86 -10.30
CA PRO A 42 -4.73 1.42 -11.00
C PRO A 42 -4.52 2.86 -11.46
N HIS A 43 -3.77 3.64 -10.68
CA HIS A 43 -3.60 5.08 -10.88
C HIS A 43 -2.14 5.48 -10.59
N PRO A 44 -1.62 6.55 -11.19
CA PRO A 44 -0.27 7.06 -10.89
C PRO A 44 -0.02 7.45 -9.42
N ILE A 45 -1.08 7.60 -8.63
CA ILE A 45 -1.04 8.07 -7.23
C ILE A 45 -1.61 7.01 -6.29
N TYR A 46 -2.74 6.40 -6.66
CA TYR A 46 -3.45 5.47 -5.80
C TYR A 46 -3.15 4.01 -6.14
N VAL A 47 -3.13 3.20 -5.09
CA VAL A 47 -2.91 1.76 -5.16
C VAL A 47 -4.19 1.01 -4.80
N TYR A 48 -4.35 -0.18 -5.36
CA TYR A 48 -5.42 -1.07 -4.89
C TYR A 48 -5.21 -1.42 -3.43
N ALA A 49 -6.30 -1.40 -2.65
CA ALA A 49 -6.28 -1.80 -1.24
C ALA A 49 -5.73 -3.23 -1.05
N HIS A 50 -5.93 -4.11 -2.04
CA HIS A 50 -5.32 -5.44 -2.07
C HIS A 50 -3.78 -5.43 -2.01
N GLY A 51 -3.13 -4.49 -2.72
CA GLY A 51 -1.68 -4.34 -2.69
C GLY A 51 -1.19 -3.93 -1.29
N TRP A 52 -1.87 -2.96 -0.67
CA TRP A 52 -1.61 -2.55 0.71
C TRP A 52 -1.83 -3.68 1.73
N ASN A 53 -2.92 -4.42 1.61
CA ASN A 53 -3.21 -5.55 2.49
C ASN A 53 -2.16 -6.66 2.36
N SER A 54 -1.72 -6.95 1.12
CA SER A 54 -0.65 -7.92 0.85
C SER A 54 0.68 -7.49 1.47
N PHE A 55 1.03 -6.21 1.35
CA PHE A 55 2.20 -5.63 1.99
C PHE A 55 2.15 -5.77 3.52
N CYS A 56 1.03 -5.38 4.13
CA CYS A 56 0.80 -5.48 5.58
C CYS A 56 1.00 -6.91 6.12
N VAL A 57 0.52 -7.92 5.37
CA VAL A 57 0.70 -9.33 5.75
C VAL A 57 2.18 -9.71 5.75
N ARG A 58 2.95 -9.33 4.71
CA ARG A 58 4.38 -9.63 4.64
C ARG A 58 5.20 -8.93 5.72
N VAL A 59 4.85 -7.70 6.07
CA VAL A 59 5.45 -6.99 7.22
C VAL A 59 5.18 -7.73 8.52
N LYS A 60 3.92 -8.16 8.75
CA LYS A 60 3.55 -8.96 9.94
C LYS A 60 4.27 -10.31 10.01
N GLN A 61 4.54 -10.93 8.86
CA GLN A 61 5.28 -12.19 8.77
C GLN A 61 6.80 -12.02 8.96
N GLY A 62 7.31 -10.78 8.88
CA GLY A 62 8.74 -10.48 8.98
C GLY A 62 9.50 -10.59 7.66
N ASP A 63 8.80 -10.84 6.55
CA ASP A 63 9.39 -10.91 5.20
C ASP A 63 9.83 -9.52 4.70
N ILE A 64 9.14 -8.47 5.16
CA ILE A 64 9.46 -7.08 4.88
C ILE A 64 9.81 -6.40 6.21
N LYS A 65 10.97 -5.76 6.26
CA LYS A 65 11.42 -4.97 7.41
C LYS A 65 11.19 -3.49 7.17
N ILE A 66 10.71 -2.81 8.19
CA ILE A 66 10.51 -1.36 8.19
C ILE A 66 11.64 -0.76 9.02
N ASP A 67 12.79 -0.49 8.37
CA ASP A 67 14.01 0.05 8.99
C ASP A 67 14.19 1.56 8.67
#